data_AF-A0A177STR3-F1
#
_entry.id   AF-A0A177STR3-F1
#
_cell.length_a   1.000
_cell.length_b   1.000
_cell.length_c   1.000
_cell.angle_alpha   90.00
_cell.angle_beta   90.00
_cell.angle_gamma   90.00
#
_symmetry.space_group_name_H-M   'P 1'
#
loop_
_entity.id
_entity.type
_entity.pdbx_description
1 polymer ?
#
loop_
_entity_poly.entity_id
_entity_poly.type
_entity_poly.pdbx_seq_one_letter_code
_entity_poly.pdbx_strand_id
1 'polypeptide(L)'
;MTMKTMRVSLLLGVALLVIAAQAPAQMSPTPPETPAQVFPPDEAAGYITVYDQEQQYCFVPVLKAGSGATRVYDFRAGGAGCYNLNDKAWSIAFEDLPSATEILLTDNSTCTTSGTDVAVGKFWIKLKTTRKVTITEIMQLPYFFRFTQNTIIKPGLLLVDSYLKGSSTDALNALSCIRITTSRATLPKPTVPISQIDQNVQWVDWDQGFTFHCGGNRVLLGRAHFGDEEDPNEFRCGTPMQGETAITLRNHKTAATHEFRHYFVCPVNTVMTGHEHDGDERGETRYTCAEAWAGDTPLYVLPDDFRTPSLEENHHRFACGGDKVLIGRAHWHDELGETWYQCGTVYQQSPP
;
A
#
# COMPACT_ATOMS: atom_id res chain seq x y z
N MET A 1 56.86 82.28 23.56
CA MET A 1 57.69 81.46 22.64
C MET A 1 57.78 80.06 23.20
N THR A 2 57.43 79.10 22.35
CA THR A 2 57.25 77.66 22.58
C THR A 2 58.54 76.91 22.89
N MET A 3 58.50 75.99 23.85
CA MET A 3 59.20 74.68 23.87
C MET A 3 58.73 73.91 25.12
N LYS A 4 57.79 72.96 25.00
CA LYS A 4 57.99 71.49 24.85
C LYS A 4 58.86 70.87 25.95
N THR A 5 58.22 70.19 26.89
CA THR A 5 58.82 69.07 27.64
C THR A 5 57.79 67.97 27.85
N MET A 6 58.23 66.77 27.52
CA MET A 6 57.52 65.50 27.45
C MET A 6 56.91 65.09 28.79
N ARG A 7 55.69 64.56 28.76
CA ARG A 7 55.22 63.60 29.77
C ARG A 7 54.97 62.26 29.10
N VAL A 8 55.78 61.30 29.54
CA VAL A 8 55.67 59.86 29.34
C VAL A 8 54.49 59.38 30.19
N SER A 9 53.51 58.70 29.58
CA SER A 9 52.53 57.89 30.30
C SER A 9 52.16 56.66 29.47
N LEU A 10 52.79 55.55 29.86
CA LEU A 10 52.24 54.21 30.01
C LEU A 10 51.13 53.78 29.03
N LEU A 11 51.53 53.11 27.95
CA LEU A 11 50.67 52.24 27.15
C LEU A 11 50.37 50.96 27.96
N LEU A 12 49.16 50.87 28.54
CA LEU A 12 48.60 49.62 29.02
C LEU A 12 48.00 48.88 27.82
N GLY A 13 48.79 48.01 27.19
CA GLY A 13 48.31 47.09 26.17
C GLY A 13 47.50 45.97 26.80
N VAL A 14 46.18 46.13 26.88
CA VAL A 14 45.27 45.02 27.17
C VAL A 14 45.03 44.28 25.84
N ALA A 15 45.78 43.21 25.63
CA ALA A 15 45.50 42.25 24.56
C ALA A 15 44.31 41.37 25.00
N LEU A 16 43.10 41.70 24.54
CA LEU A 16 41.99 40.75 24.57
C LEU A 16 42.24 39.69 23.50
N LEU A 17 42.72 38.52 23.91
CA LEU A 17 42.60 37.30 23.12
C LEU A 17 41.11 36.94 23.03
N VAL A 18 40.49 37.22 21.88
CA VAL A 18 39.21 36.62 21.53
C VAL A 18 39.50 35.19 21.09
N ILE A 19 39.40 34.25 22.03
CA ILE A 19 39.31 32.83 21.70
C ILE A 19 37.90 32.62 21.16
N ALA A 20 37.76 32.57 19.84
CA ALA A 20 36.56 32.05 19.21
C ALA A 20 36.48 30.55 19.53
N ALA A 21 35.79 30.20 20.61
CA ALA A 21 35.36 28.84 20.84
C ALA A 21 34.36 28.50 19.73
N GLN A 22 34.82 27.76 18.72
CA GLN A 22 33.91 27.10 17.78
C GLN A 22 33.06 26.14 18.61
N ALA A 23 31.75 26.40 18.66
CA ALA A 23 30.79 25.45 19.18
C ALA A 23 30.99 24.13 18.41
N PRO A 24 31.04 22.98 19.10
CA PRO A 24 31.09 21.71 18.40
C PRO A 24 29.88 21.64 17.47
N ALA A 25 30.12 21.28 16.21
CA ALA A 25 29.05 21.00 15.27
C ALA A 25 28.08 20.02 15.94
N GLN A 26 26.86 20.47 16.24
CA GLN A 26 25.79 19.59 16.67
C GLN A 26 25.55 18.64 15.51
N MET A 27 26.10 17.43 15.62
CA MET A 27 25.67 16.31 14.81
C MET A 27 24.17 16.17 15.05
N SER A 28 23.38 16.27 13.98
CA SER A 28 21.95 15.98 14.00
C SER A 28 21.75 14.65 14.72
N PRO A 29 20.81 14.56 15.69
CA PRO A 29 20.53 13.29 16.33
C PRO A 29 20.13 12.30 15.25
N THR A 30 20.79 11.14 15.22
CA THR A 30 20.39 10.00 14.42
C THR A 30 18.91 9.70 14.73
N PRO A 31 18.04 9.48 13.73
CA PRO A 31 16.64 9.18 13.99
C PRO A 31 16.55 7.98 14.94
N PRO A 32 15.64 7.99 15.92
CA PRO A 32 15.41 6.82 16.75
C PRO A 32 14.97 5.67 15.84
N GLU A 33 15.70 4.55 15.90
CA GLU A 33 15.32 3.29 15.25
C GLU A 33 13.98 2.82 15.84
N THR A 34 12.90 3.24 15.20
CA THR A 34 11.59 2.62 15.36
C THR A 34 11.62 1.35 14.49
N PRO A 35 11.13 0.19 14.96
CA PRO A 35 11.04 -1.01 14.13
C PRO A 35 9.92 -0.80 13.10
N ALA A 36 10.21 -0.01 12.06
CA ALA A 36 9.44 0.00 10.83
C ALA A 36 9.68 -1.34 10.15
N GLN A 37 8.64 -1.90 9.52
CA GLN A 37 8.79 -3.03 8.60
C GLN A 37 10.02 -2.81 7.72
N VAL A 38 10.99 -3.72 7.82
CA VAL A 38 12.20 -3.69 7.00
C VAL A 38 11.79 -4.05 5.58
N PHE A 39 11.35 -3.05 4.82
CA PHE A 39 11.21 -3.18 3.38
C PHE A 39 12.61 -3.19 2.76
N PRO A 40 12.90 -4.04 1.78
CA PRO A 40 14.14 -3.94 1.02
C PRO A 40 14.22 -2.52 0.42
N PRO A 41 15.23 -1.70 0.77
CA PRO A 41 15.34 -0.33 0.28
C PRO A 41 15.38 -0.25 -1.26
N ASP A 42 15.74 -1.36 -1.92
CA ASP A 42 15.93 -1.44 -3.37
C ASP A 42 14.63 -1.39 -4.20
N GLU A 43 13.44 -1.49 -3.58
CA GLU A 43 12.15 -1.47 -4.30
C GLU A 43 11.40 -0.13 -4.29
N ALA A 44 11.78 0.80 -3.40
CA ALA A 44 11.16 2.12 -3.32
C ALA A 44 11.73 3.08 -4.40
N ALA A 45 10.85 3.83 -5.07
CA ALA A 45 11.22 4.93 -5.96
C ALA A 45 11.07 6.30 -5.32
N GLY A 46 10.25 6.43 -4.28
CA GLY A 46 9.96 7.66 -3.58
C GLY A 46 9.14 7.40 -2.32
N TYR A 47 8.77 8.46 -1.64
CA TYR A 47 8.08 8.40 -0.35
C TYR A 47 6.93 9.40 -0.27
N ILE A 48 5.91 9.01 0.47
CA ILE A 48 4.89 9.91 0.99
C ILE A 48 5.17 10.05 2.48
N THR A 49 5.47 11.27 2.94
CA THR A 49 5.71 11.55 4.35
C THR A 49 4.43 12.12 4.96
N VAL A 50 3.95 11.49 6.02
CA VAL A 50 2.77 11.94 6.78
C VAL A 50 3.25 12.50 8.10
N TYR A 51 2.71 13.65 8.50
CA TYR A 51 3.05 14.35 9.73
C TYR A 51 1.79 14.55 10.57
N ASP A 52 1.91 14.46 11.89
CA ASP A 52 0.91 15.01 12.81
C ASP A 52 1.12 16.51 13.10
N GLN A 53 0.34 17.05 14.04
CA GLN A 53 0.44 18.43 14.49
C GLN A 53 1.76 18.74 15.25
N GLU A 54 2.36 17.72 15.88
CA GLU A 54 3.59 17.82 16.66
C GLU A 54 4.86 17.56 15.81
N GLN A 55 4.69 17.41 14.49
CA GLN A 55 5.73 17.04 13.52
C GLN A 55 6.32 15.64 13.72
N GLN A 56 5.65 14.76 14.46
CA GLN A 56 5.94 13.33 14.36
C GLN A 56 5.55 12.86 12.96
N TYR A 57 6.36 11.98 12.38
CA TYR A 57 6.17 11.57 11.00
C TYR A 57 6.35 10.07 10.78
N CYS A 58 5.78 9.60 9.67
CA CYS A 58 6.03 8.28 9.12
C CYS A 58 6.30 8.39 7.61
N PHE A 59 6.99 7.38 7.07
CA PHE A 59 7.22 7.25 5.64
C PHE A 59 6.38 6.12 5.07
N VAL A 60 5.71 6.43 3.97
CA VAL A 60 4.99 5.45 3.16
C VAL A 60 5.75 5.26 1.84
N PRO A 61 6.42 4.10 1.63
CA PRO A 61 7.20 3.87 0.43
C PRO A 61 6.31 3.76 -0.81
N VAL A 62 6.75 4.35 -1.91
CA VAL A 62 6.12 4.26 -3.23
C VAL A 62 7.01 3.42 -4.12
N LEU A 63 6.45 2.37 -4.70
CA LEU A 63 7.17 1.44 -5.57
C LEU A 63 7.62 2.13 -6.87
N LYS A 64 8.58 1.51 -7.56
CA LYS A 64 9.02 1.98 -8.89
C LYS A 64 7.86 2.00 -9.90
N ALA A 65 7.84 3.06 -10.73
CA ALA A 65 7.07 3.04 -11.97
C ALA A 65 7.48 1.81 -12.77
N GLY A 66 6.53 1.23 -13.49
CA GLY A 66 6.74 -0.04 -14.16
C GLY A 66 5.90 -1.16 -13.57
N SER A 67 5.76 -1.17 -12.24
CA SER A 67 5.25 -2.34 -11.52
C SER A 67 3.74 -2.54 -11.68
N GLY A 68 2.96 -1.47 -11.80
CA GLY A 68 1.49 -1.59 -11.76
C GLY A 68 0.97 -2.15 -10.43
N ALA A 69 1.81 -2.12 -9.39
CA ALA A 69 1.49 -2.60 -8.06
C ALA A 69 0.53 -1.64 -7.37
N THR A 70 -0.44 -2.21 -6.64
CA THR A 70 -1.21 -1.50 -5.62
C THR A 70 -0.70 -1.89 -4.24
N ARG A 71 -0.41 -0.91 -3.41
CA ARG A 71 -0.07 -1.05 -2.00
C ARG A 71 -1.03 -0.24 -1.15
N VAL A 72 -1.39 -0.77 0.00
CA VAL A 72 -2.34 -0.16 0.92
C VAL A 72 -1.70 -0.15 2.29
N TYR A 73 -1.69 1.03 2.90
CA TYR A 73 -1.09 1.31 4.18
C TYR A 73 -2.23 1.71 5.12
N ASP A 74 -2.73 0.73 5.86
CA ASP A 74 -3.77 0.93 6.89
C ASP A 74 -3.10 1.32 8.20
N PHE A 75 -3.36 2.53 8.70
CA PHE A 75 -2.73 3.05 9.91
C PHE A 75 -3.33 2.42 11.17
N ARG A 76 -4.44 1.67 11.08
CA ARG A 76 -5.01 0.94 12.23
C ARG A 76 -4.36 -0.42 12.45
N ALA A 77 -3.66 -0.95 11.46
CA ALA A 77 -2.94 -2.20 11.57
C ALA A 77 -1.60 -1.94 12.28
N GLY A 78 -1.38 -2.58 13.43
CA GLY A 78 -0.18 -2.39 14.27
C GLY A 78 1.17 -2.67 13.57
N GLY A 79 1.15 -3.33 12.41
CA GLY A 79 2.32 -3.59 11.57
C GLY A 79 2.57 -2.57 10.46
N ALA A 80 1.66 -1.64 10.19
CA ALA A 80 1.88 -0.61 9.18
C ALA A 80 2.81 0.47 9.77
N GLY A 81 3.85 0.86 9.03
CA GLY A 81 4.86 1.84 9.47
C GLY A 81 4.34 3.22 9.89
N CYS A 82 3.04 3.47 9.79
CA CYS A 82 2.35 4.71 10.15
C CYS A 82 1.31 4.54 11.28
N TYR A 83 1.31 3.42 12.02
CA TYR A 83 0.30 3.13 13.03
C TYR A 83 0.11 4.24 14.07
N ASN A 84 1.22 4.82 14.54
CA ASN A 84 1.20 5.88 15.55
C ASN A 84 0.52 7.18 15.09
N LEU A 85 0.29 7.34 13.77
CA LEU A 85 -0.33 8.51 13.15
C LEU A 85 -1.78 8.29 12.73
N ASN A 86 -2.37 7.12 12.99
CA ASN A 86 -3.80 6.90 12.78
C ASN A 86 -4.62 7.95 13.54
N ASP A 87 -5.52 8.63 12.83
CA ASP A 87 -6.36 9.71 13.38
C ASP A 87 -5.56 10.85 14.06
N LYS A 88 -4.30 11.04 13.63
CA LYS A 88 -3.43 12.15 14.07
C LYS A 88 -2.73 12.84 12.91
N ALA A 89 -2.74 12.22 11.74
CA ALA A 89 -2.20 12.78 10.52
C ALA A 89 -2.85 14.13 10.19
N TRP A 90 -1.99 15.15 10.11
CA TRP A 90 -2.33 16.55 9.95
C TRP A 90 -1.92 17.07 8.56
N SER A 91 -0.76 16.63 8.09
CA SER A 91 -0.19 17.09 6.83
C SER A 91 0.65 16.02 6.13
N ILE A 92 0.93 16.27 4.85
CA ILE A 92 1.55 15.31 3.94
C ILE A 92 2.53 16.02 3.01
N ALA A 93 3.63 15.35 2.69
CA ALA A 93 4.57 15.74 1.64
C ALA A 93 4.84 14.54 0.72
N PHE A 94 5.21 14.83 -0.53
CA PHE A 94 5.52 13.83 -1.54
C PHE A 94 6.94 14.03 -2.05
N GLU A 95 7.72 12.96 -2.12
CA GLU A 95 9.13 12.98 -2.53
C GLU A 95 9.42 11.87 -3.53
N ASP A 96 10.08 12.21 -4.64
CA ASP A 96 10.51 11.33 -5.71
C ASP A 96 9.45 10.40 -6.31
N LEU A 97 8.17 10.78 -6.24
CA LEU A 97 7.09 9.93 -6.74
C LEU A 97 7.20 9.69 -8.25
N PRO A 98 7.05 8.44 -8.71
CA PRO A 98 7.04 8.13 -10.13
C PRO A 98 5.86 8.80 -10.84
N SER A 99 5.97 8.98 -12.17
CA SER A 99 4.86 9.45 -13.00
C SER A 99 3.72 8.43 -13.09
N ALA A 100 2.50 8.90 -13.29
CA ALA A 100 1.27 8.11 -13.41
C ALA A 100 1.00 7.19 -12.20
N THR A 101 1.46 7.60 -11.03
CA THR A 101 1.13 7.01 -9.73
C THR A 101 -0.20 7.59 -9.25
N GLU A 102 -1.17 6.73 -8.98
CA GLU A 102 -2.43 7.09 -8.33
C GLU A 102 -2.29 6.92 -6.82
N ILE A 103 -2.81 7.88 -6.07
CA ILE A 103 -2.73 7.92 -4.62
C ILE A 103 -4.13 8.22 -4.10
N LEU A 104 -4.60 7.41 -3.18
CA LEU A 104 -5.88 7.59 -2.50
C LEU A 104 -5.60 7.73 -1.00
N LEU A 105 -6.08 8.81 -0.41
CA LEU A 105 -6.00 9.13 1.02
C LEU A 105 -7.41 9.04 1.60
N THR A 106 -7.63 8.29 2.67
CA THR A 106 -8.97 8.09 3.27
C THR A 106 -8.93 8.14 4.80
N ASP A 107 -10.04 8.56 5.42
CA ASP A 107 -10.22 8.48 6.88
C ASP A 107 -10.71 7.12 7.39
N ASN A 108 -10.88 6.17 6.48
CA ASN A 108 -11.26 4.81 6.80
C ASN A 108 -10.15 3.83 6.40
N SER A 109 -9.95 2.78 7.20
CA SER A 109 -9.01 1.67 6.96
C SER A 109 -9.32 0.85 5.69
N THR A 110 -10.56 0.89 5.20
CA THR A 110 -10.98 0.19 3.97
C THR A 110 -10.26 0.71 2.71
N CYS A 111 -9.78 1.97 2.71
CA CYS A 111 -9.10 2.59 1.58
C CYS A 111 -9.93 2.55 0.26
N THR A 112 -11.23 2.83 0.34
CA THR A 112 -12.17 2.79 -0.80
C THR A 112 -12.86 4.14 -1.04
N THR A 113 -13.33 4.36 -2.27
CA THR A 113 -14.14 5.52 -2.66
C THR A 113 -15.62 5.17 -2.89
N SER A 114 -15.99 3.90 -2.72
CA SER A 114 -17.33 3.38 -2.98
C SER A 114 -17.72 2.33 -1.95
N GLY A 115 -19.01 2.25 -1.62
CA GLY A 115 -19.56 1.33 -0.63
C GLY A 115 -20.63 1.99 0.22
N THR A 116 -20.88 1.44 1.41
CA THR A 116 -21.72 2.09 2.43
C THR A 116 -21.03 3.34 3.00
N ASP A 117 -21.79 4.24 3.62
CA ASP A 117 -21.24 5.41 4.32
C ASP A 117 -20.16 5.03 5.35
N VAL A 118 -20.33 3.87 6.00
CA VAL A 118 -19.35 3.32 6.93
C VAL A 118 -18.06 2.96 6.19
N ALA A 119 -18.15 2.27 5.06
CA ALA A 119 -16.99 1.84 4.29
C ALA A 119 -16.22 3.02 3.66
N VAL A 120 -16.92 4.06 3.18
CA VAL A 120 -16.27 5.20 2.50
C VAL A 120 -15.62 6.18 3.49
N GLY A 121 -16.18 6.32 4.69
CA GLY A 121 -15.73 7.30 5.68
C GLY A 121 -16.24 8.72 5.38
N LYS A 122 -15.70 9.71 6.10
CA LYS A 122 -16.08 11.12 5.96
C LYS A 122 -15.33 11.82 4.84
N PHE A 123 -14.15 11.35 4.45
CA PHE A 123 -13.44 11.96 3.33
C PHE A 123 -12.56 10.99 2.56
N TRP A 124 -12.36 11.31 1.29
CA TRP A 124 -11.26 10.75 0.53
C TRP A 124 -10.69 11.77 -0.45
N ILE A 125 -9.40 11.63 -0.76
CA ILE A 125 -8.67 12.49 -1.71
C ILE A 125 -7.98 11.57 -2.72
N LYS A 126 -8.32 11.70 -3.99
CA LYS A 126 -7.71 10.94 -5.09
C LYS A 126 -6.76 11.83 -5.88
N LEU A 127 -5.48 11.49 -5.86
CA LEU A 127 -4.41 12.18 -6.57
C LEU A 127 -3.83 11.30 -7.68
N LYS A 128 -3.20 11.94 -8.66
CA LYS A 128 -2.42 11.28 -9.70
C LYS A 128 -1.18 12.08 -10.03
N THR A 129 -0.03 11.44 -10.14
CA THR A 129 1.16 12.13 -10.63
C THR A 129 1.12 12.21 -12.16
N THR A 130 1.34 13.40 -12.74
CA THR A 130 1.35 13.59 -14.21
C THR A 130 2.76 13.50 -14.80
N ARG A 131 3.78 13.62 -13.95
CA ARG A 131 5.21 13.43 -14.22
C ARG A 131 5.89 13.03 -12.91
N LYS A 132 7.19 12.71 -12.94
CA LYS A 132 7.94 12.47 -11.70
C LYS A 132 7.81 13.70 -10.78
N VAL A 133 7.37 13.50 -9.54
CA VAL A 133 7.31 14.54 -8.50
C VAL A 133 8.60 14.48 -7.73
N THR A 134 9.45 15.50 -7.81
CA THR A 134 10.74 15.50 -7.11
C THR A 134 10.54 15.72 -5.61
N ILE A 135 9.84 16.79 -5.24
CA ILE A 135 9.50 17.11 -3.86
C ILE A 135 8.33 18.09 -3.84
N THR A 136 7.48 18.00 -2.83
CA THR A 136 6.48 19.03 -2.51
C THR A 136 6.76 19.64 -1.15
N GLU A 137 6.30 20.87 -0.94
CA GLU A 137 6.15 21.41 0.41
C GLU A 137 5.14 20.59 1.22
N ILE A 138 5.19 20.74 2.55
CA ILE A 138 4.23 20.11 3.46
C ILE A 138 2.86 20.76 3.28
N MET A 139 1.83 19.94 3.00
CA MET A 139 0.46 20.37 2.77
C MET A 139 -0.47 19.78 3.83
N GLN A 140 -1.28 20.61 4.48
CA GLN A 140 -2.31 20.11 5.40
C GLN A 140 -3.43 19.43 4.62
N LEU A 141 -4.09 18.41 5.19
CA LEU A 141 -5.17 17.69 4.51
C LEU A 141 -6.34 18.59 4.03
N PRO A 142 -6.76 19.65 4.78
CA PRO A 142 -7.76 20.61 4.28
C PRO A 142 -7.37 21.34 2.99
N TYR A 143 -6.09 21.39 2.64
CA TYR A 143 -5.60 22.06 1.43
C TYR A 143 -6.23 21.47 0.16
N PHE A 144 -6.38 20.14 0.10
CA PHE A 144 -6.84 19.45 -1.11
C PHE A 144 -8.30 19.79 -1.47
N PHE A 145 -9.16 20.01 -0.46
CA PHE A 145 -10.57 20.34 -0.66
C PHE A 145 -10.82 21.78 -1.14
N ARG A 146 -9.76 22.59 -1.29
CA ARG A 146 -9.84 23.95 -1.86
C ARG A 146 -9.87 23.95 -3.39
N PHE A 147 -9.57 22.80 -4.01
CA PHE A 147 -9.44 22.66 -5.44
C PHE A 147 -10.62 21.89 -6.02
N THR A 148 -10.94 22.18 -7.28
CA THR A 148 -11.90 21.40 -8.06
C THR A 148 -11.24 20.12 -8.59
N GLN A 149 -12.06 19.11 -8.89
CA GLN A 149 -11.63 17.87 -9.56
C GLN A 149 -10.81 18.16 -10.83
N ASN A 150 -9.89 17.26 -11.16
CA ASN A 150 -8.96 17.34 -12.30
C ASN A 150 -8.09 18.62 -12.35
N THR A 151 -7.67 19.14 -11.20
CA THR A 151 -6.79 20.33 -11.12
C THR A 151 -5.36 19.96 -10.75
N ILE A 152 -4.37 20.51 -11.47
CA ILE A 152 -2.96 20.39 -11.07
C ILE A 152 -2.73 21.29 -9.85
N ILE A 153 -2.55 20.68 -8.68
CA ILE A 153 -2.40 21.39 -7.40
C ILE A 153 -0.94 21.69 -7.06
N LYS A 154 -0.01 20.87 -7.57
CA LYS A 154 1.44 21.07 -7.49
C LYS A 154 2.09 20.62 -8.80
N PRO A 155 3.31 21.08 -9.12
CA PRO A 155 4.01 20.63 -10.32
C PRO A 155 4.14 19.11 -10.37
N GLY A 156 3.40 18.47 -11.28
CA GLY A 156 3.36 17.01 -11.43
C GLY A 156 2.37 16.27 -10.54
N LEU A 157 1.55 16.96 -9.75
CA LEU A 157 0.52 16.37 -8.89
C LEU A 157 -0.86 16.92 -9.26
N LEU A 158 -1.71 16.03 -9.77
CA LEU A 158 -3.10 16.27 -10.14
C LEU A 158 -4.00 15.82 -9.00
N LEU A 159 -4.91 16.70 -8.55
CA LEU A 159 -6.09 16.26 -7.83
C LEU A 159 -7.07 15.71 -8.85
N VAL A 160 -7.30 14.41 -8.83
CA VAL A 160 -8.26 13.74 -9.72
C VAL A 160 -9.66 14.03 -9.23
N ASP A 161 -9.92 13.71 -7.97
CA ASP A 161 -11.24 13.83 -7.37
C ASP A 161 -11.12 13.88 -5.83
N SER A 162 -12.17 14.31 -5.14
CA SER A 162 -12.25 14.31 -3.68
C SER A 162 -13.69 14.27 -3.19
N TYR A 163 -13.90 13.64 -2.03
CA TYR A 163 -15.16 13.65 -1.31
C TYR A 163 -14.94 14.12 0.11
N LEU A 164 -15.94 14.82 0.64
CA LEU A 164 -15.94 15.32 2.00
C LEU A 164 -17.38 15.42 2.52
N LYS A 165 -17.63 14.80 3.66
CA LYS A 165 -18.85 14.91 4.45
C LYS A 165 -18.58 15.78 5.66
N GLY A 166 -18.97 17.05 5.58
CA GLY A 166 -18.77 18.03 6.66
C GLY A 166 -17.83 19.15 6.26
N SER A 167 -17.01 19.61 7.21
CA SER A 167 -16.05 20.71 7.03
C SER A 167 -14.69 20.18 6.56
N SER A 168 -13.95 20.97 5.78
CA SER A 168 -12.59 20.59 5.34
C SER A 168 -11.63 20.33 6.50
N THR A 169 -11.88 20.95 7.66
CA THR A 169 -11.14 20.72 8.90
C THR A 169 -11.36 19.33 9.48
N ASP A 170 -12.45 18.64 9.12
CA ASP A 170 -12.75 17.28 9.57
C ASP A 170 -11.77 16.26 8.98
N ALA A 171 -10.99 16.67 7.98
CA ALA A 171 -9.88 15.86 7.45
C ALA A 171 -8.61 15.94 8.29
N LEU A 172 -8.47 16.92 9.18
CA LEU A 172 -7.36 16.96 10.13
C LEU A 172 -7.53 15.85 11.17
N ASN A 173 -6.44 15.18 11.53
CA ASN A 173 -6.45 14.12 12.54
C ASN A 173 -7.45 12.99 12.23
N ALA A 174 -7.59 12.65 10.95
CA ALA A 174 -8.56 11.65 10.53
C ALA A 174 -8.03 10.68 9.47
N LEU A 175 -6.93 11.00 8.78
CA LEU A 175 -6.35 10.08 7.80
C LEU A 175 -5.97 8.75 8.48
N SER A 176 -6.58 7.67 7.99
CA SER A 176 -6.40 6.32 8.51
C SER A 176 -5.82 5.37 7.46
N CYS A 177 -5.83 5.73 6.17
CA CYS A 177 -5.31 4.85 5.14
C CYS A 177 -4.79 5.58 3.90
N ILE A 178 -3.71 5.02 3.32
CA ILE A 178 -3.14 5.44 2.04
C ILE A 178 -3.07 4.25 1.09
N ARG A 179 -3.69 4.37 -0.08
CA ARG A 179 -3.58 3.41 -1.18
C ARG A 179 -2.79 4.02 -2.34
N ILE A 180 -1.73 3.35 -2.76
CA ILE A 180 -0.86 3.79 -3.85
C ILE A 180 -0.91 2.75 -4.96
N THR A 181 -1.20 3.19 -6.18
CA THR A 181 -1.12 2.38 -7.38
C THR A 181 -0.11 3.02 -8.32
N THR A 182 1.04 2.39 -8.53
CA THR A 182 2.05 2.94 -9.43
C THR A 182 1.70 2.68 -10.88
N SER A 183 2.20 3.55 -11.76
CA SER A 183 2.08 3.27 -13.19
C SER A 183 2.70 1.92 -13.50
N ARG A 184 1.95 1.14 -14.23
CA ARG A 184 2.48 0.00 -14.95
C ARG A 184 3.42 0.56 -16.02
N ALA A 185 4.52 -0.11 -16.33
CA ALA A 185 5.26 0.20 -17.56
C ALA A 185 4.23 0.16 -18.68
N THR A 186 4.43 0.86 -19.79
CA THR A 186 3.62 0.59 -20.99
C THR A 186 3.88 -0.85 -21.38
N LEU A 187 3.13 -1.74 -20.74
CA LEU A 187 3.07 -3.14 -21.05
C LEU A 187 2.42 -3.15 -22.42
N PRO A 188 2.99 -3.88 -23.37
CA PRO A 188 2.33 -4.16 -24.63
C PRO A 188 0.86 -4.48 -24.35
N LYS A 189 -0.02 -3.88 -25.16
CA LYS A 189 -1.49 -4.02 -25.04
C LYS A 189 -1.84 -5.48 -24.76
N PRO A 190 -2.67 -5.79 -23.73
CA PRO A 190 -3.12 -7.15 -23.48
C PRO A 190 -3.66 -7.76 -24.79
N THR A 191 -3.05 -8.84 -25.25
CA THR A 191 -3.33 -9.38 -26.58
C THR A 191 -4.34 -10.50 -26.48
N VAL A 192 -4.17 -11.35 -25.46
CA VAL A 192 -5.00 -12.53 -25.23
C VAL A 192 -5.18 -12.67 -23.72
N PRO A 193 -6.37 -12.38 -23.17
CA PRO A 193 -6.68 -12.79 -21.81
C PRO A 193 -6.71 -14.32 -21.75
N ILE A 194 -6.36 -14.88 -20.60
CA ILE A 194 -6.74 -16.26 -20.29
C ILE A 194 -8.27 -16.31 -20.36
N SER A 195 -8.80 -17.17 -21.22
CA SER A 195 -10.22 -17.18 -21.57
C SER A 195 -10.98 -18.38 -21.01
N GLN A 196 -10.27 -19.24 -20.27
CA GLN A 196 -10.86 -20.45 -19.68
C GLN A 196 -10.15 -20.77 -18.37
N ILE A 197 -10.93 -21.08 -17.35
CA ILE A 197 -10.45 -21.73 -16.13
C ILE A 197 -11.15 -23.10 -16.08
N ASP A 198 -10.36 -24.16 -16.14
CA ASP A 198 -10.85 -25.54 -16.30
C ASP A 198 -11.86 -25.96 -15.21
N GLN A 199 -12.86 -26.74 -15.63
CA GLN A 199 -14.14 -27.03 -14.97
C GLN A 199 -14.07 -28.02 -13.79
N ASN A 200 -12.89 -28.51 -13.41
CA ASN A 200 -12.75 -29.25 -12.14
C ASN A 200 -12.72 -28.29 -10.93
N VAL A 201 -13.60 -27.29 -11.00
CA VAL A 201 -13.79 -26.26 -10.00
C VAL A 201 -14.71 -26.80 -8.93
N GLN A 202 -14.15 -27.64 -8.08
CA GLN A 202 -14.82 -28.10 -6.88
C GLN A 202 -14.46 -27.17 -5.73
N TRP A 203 -15.46 -26.86 -4.92
CA TRP A 203 -15.21 -26.41 -3.57
C TRP A 203 -14.69 -27.61 -2.81
N VAL A 204 -13.48 -27.48 -2.28
CA VAL A 204 -12.87 -28.52 -1.46
C VAL A 204 -13.17 -28.15 -0.02
N ASP A 205 -14.03 -28.96 0.60
CA ASP A 205 -14.25 -28.95 2.04
C ASP A 205 -12.96 -29.45 2.72
N TRP A 206 -12.52 -28.73 3.75
CA TRP A 206 -11.26 -28.99 4.40
C TRP A 206 -11.43 -28.99 5.91
N ASP A 207 -11.71 -30.18 6.43
CA ASP A 207 -12.13 -30.41 7.81
C ASP A 207 -10.99 -30.34 8.85
N GLN A 208 -9.70 -30.49 8.48
CA GLN A 208 -8.60 -30.44 9.46
C GLN A 208 -7.28 -29.94 8.84
N GLY A 209 -6.93 -28.68 9.07
CA GLY A 209 -5.54 -28.24 9.00
C GLY A 209 -5.32 -26.89 8.35
N PHE A 210 -4.55 -26.08 9.07
CA PHE A 210 -4.12 -24.71 8.87
C PHE A 210 -3.55 -24.34 7.50
N THR A 211 -3.27 -25.26 6.57
CA THR A 211 -2.57 -24.97 5.29
C THR A 211 -3.30 -25.56 4.09
N PHE A 212 -3.72 -24.71 3.15
CA PHE A 212 -4.35 -25.11 1.90
C PHE A 212 -3.58 -24.62 0.67
N HIS A 213 -3.36 -25.51 -0.30
CA HIS A 213 -2.85 -25.16 -1.62
C HIS A 213 -3.67 -25.85 -2.70
N CYS A 214 -3.98 -25.15 -3.78
CA CYS A 214 -4.72 -25.73 -4.90
C CYS A 214 -3.98 -26.90 -5.58
N GLY A 215 -2.66 -26.99 -5.39
CA GLY A 215 -1.79 -28.04 -5.93
C GLY A 215 -1.55 -27.92 -7.44
N GLY A 216 -0.44 -28.47 -7.92
CA GLY A 216 -0.08 -28.45 -9.34
C GLY A 216 -0.09 -27.03 -9.93
N ASN A 217 -0.67 -26.90 -11.13
CA ASN A 217 -0.81 -25.62 -11.84
C ASN A 217 -2.16 -24.93 -11.60
N ARG A 218 -2.75 -25.10 -10.40
CA ARG A 218 -4.06 -24.54 -10.08
C ARG A 218 -3.94 -23.27 -9.24
N VAL A 219 -4.86 -22.35 -9.47
CA VAL A 219 -4.94 -21.05 -8.79
C VAL A 219 -6.19 -20.97 -7.94
N LEU A 220 -6.14 -20.16 -6.89
CA LEU A 220 -7.31 -19.83 -6.09
C LEU A 220 -8.24 -18.92 -6.90
N LEU A 221 -9.51 -19.28 -6.91
CA LEU A 221 -10.59 -18.51 -7.53
C LEU A 221 -11.55 -17.94 -6.50
N GLY A 222 -11.59 -18.52 -5.31
CA GLY A 222 -12.56 -18.18 -4.29
C GLY A 222 -12.33 -18.91 -2.98
N ARG A 223 -13.01 -18.42 -1.95
CA ARG A 223 -13.04 -18.96 -0.59
C ARG A 223 -14.47 -18.85 -0.07
N ALA A 224 -14.89 -19.83 0.70
CA ALA A 224 -16.09 -19.80 1.51
C ALA A 224 -15.70 -20.05 2.96
N HIS A 225 -16.38 -19.37 3.85
CA HIS A 225 -16.19 -19.51 5.28
C HIS A 225 -17.56 -19.39 5.94
N PHE A 226 -17.86 -20.35 6.80
CA PHE A 226 -19.14 -20.50 7.47
C PHE A 226 -18.86 -20.84 8.92
N GLY A 227 -19.46 -20.12 9.86
CA GLY A 227 -19.28 -20.36 11.30
C GLY A 227 -17.96 -19.85 11.86
N ASP A 228 -17.46 -20.51 12.91
CA ASP A 228 -16.27 -20.11 13.66
C ASP A 228 -14.97 -20.70 13.08
N GLU A 229 -13.79 -20.42 13.65
CA GLU A 229 -12.52 -20.94 13.11
C GLU A 229 -12.36 -22.47 13.20
N GLU A 230 -13.25 -23.18 13.90
CA GLU A 230 -13.30 -24.64 13.90
C GLU A 230 -14.14 -25.20 12.73
N ASP A 231 -14.88 -24.34 12.04
CA ASP A 231 -15.74 -24.72 10.92
C ASP A 231 -14.99 -24.75 9.57
N PRO A 232 -15.45 -25.57 8.61
CA PRO A 232 -14.72 -25.83 7.39
C PRO A 232 -14.57 -24.59 6.50
N ASN A 233 -13.32 -24.28 6.18
CA ASN A 233 -12.98 -23.37 5.11
C ASN A 233 -13.06 -24.10 3.77
N GLU A 234 -13.92 -23.62 2.87
CA GLU A 234 -13.95 -24.17 1.52
C GLU A 234 -13.11 -23.30 0.58
N PHE A 235 -12.32 -23.94 -0.27
CA PHE A 235 -11.56 -23.24 -1.31
C PHE A 235 -11.98 -23.67 -2.70
N ARG A 236 -12.03 -22.69 -3.59
CA ARG A 236 -12.35 -22.89 -5.00
C ARG A 236 -11.08 -22.75 -5.83
N CYS A 237 -10.67 -23.85 -6.47
CA CYS A 237 -9.47 -23.89 -7.30
C CYS A 237 -9.79 -24.19 -8.76
N GLY A 238 -9.02 -23.62 -9.68
CA GLY A 238 -9.13 -23.97 -11.10
C GLY A 238 -7.79 -23.90 -11.82
N THR A 239 -7.73 -24.49 -13.01
CA THR A 239 -6.53 -24.47 -13.86
C THR A 239 -6.69 -23.34 -14.87
N PRO A 240 -5.86 -22.29 -14.86
CA PRO A 240 -5.93 -21.25 -15.88
C PRO A 240 -5.47 -21.81 -17.24
N MET A 241 -6.23 -21.51 -18.29
CA MET A 241 -6.02 -22.02 -19.65
C MET A 241 -5.99 -20.89 -20.69
N GLN A 242 -5.02 -20.94 -21.59
CA GLN A 242 -4.99 -20.09 -22.78
C GLN A 242 -5.31 -20.94 -24.01
N GLY A 243 -6.56 -20.87 -24.48
CA GLY A 243 -7.08 -21.87 -25.42
C GLY A 243 -7.02 -23.27 -24.79
N GLU A 244 -6.43 -24.23 -25.49
CA GLU A 244 -6.24 -25.61 -24.99
C GLU A 244 -4.97 -25.78 -24.13
N THR A 245 -4.16 -24.73 -23.96
CA THR A 245 -2.88 -24.81 -23.24
C THR A 245 -3.06 -24.46 -21.78
N ALA A 246 -2.73 -25.39 -20.89
CA ALA A 246 -2.67 -25.14 -19.45
C ALA A 246 -1.51 -24.20 -19.12
N ILE A 247 -1.80 -23.18 -18.32
CA ILE A 247 -0.79 -22.28 -17.79
C ILE A 247 0.00 -22.99 -16.69
N THR A 248 1.31 -22.78 -16.68
CA THR A 248 2.20 -23.31 -15.63
C THR A 248 2.42 -22.27 -14.54
N LEU A 249 2.48 -22.73 -13.30
CA LEU A 249 2.78 -21.89 -12.14
C LEU A 249 4.22 -22.15 -11.70
N ARG A 250 4.98 -21.08 -11.49
CA ARG A 250 6.41 -21.14 -11.15
C ARG A 250 6.71 -20.20 -9.99
N ASN A 251 7.89 -20.39 -9.38
CA ASN A 251 8.44 -19.48 -8.37
C ASN A 251 7.47 -19.17 -7.22
N HIS A 252 6.86 -20.21 -6.65
CA HIS A 252 5.94 -20.06 -5.52
C HIS A 252 6.66 -19.39 -4.34
N LYS A 253 6.03 -18.37 -3.76
CA LYS A 253 6.51 -17.66 -2.57
C LYS A 253 5.38 -17.50 -1.58
N THR A 254 5.69 -17.71 -0.32
CA THR A 254 4.75 -17.58 0.79
C THR A 254 5.10 -16.35 1.62
N ALA A 255 4.09 -15.57 1.98
CA ALA A 255 4.23 -14.39 2.83
C ALA A 255 3.21 -14.46 3.96
N ALA A 256 3.67 -14.21 5.19
CA ALA A 256 2.84 -14.21 6.39
C ALA A 256 2.37 -12.80 6.74
N THR A 257 1.18 -12.72 7.33
CA THR A 257 0.58 -11.51 7.86
C THR A 257 -0.31 -11.87 9.05
N HIS A 258 -0.42 -10.98 10.03
CA HIS A 258 -1.24 -11.22 11.22
C HIS A 258 -2.74 -11.09 10.89
N GLU A 259 -3.59 -12.06 11.28
CA GLU A 259 -4.99 -12.17 10.81
C GLU A 259 -5.90 -11.04 11.32
N PHE A 260 -5.72 -10.58 12.57
CA PHE A 260 -6.66 -9.66 13.26
C PHE A 260 -6.94 -8.31 12.56
N ARG A 261 -6.15 -7.90 11.56
CA ARG A 261 -6.35 -6.72 10.70
C ARG A 261 -5.28 -6.73 9.62
N HIS A 262 -5.55 -7.34 8.48
CA HIS A 262 -4.62 -7.27 7.36
C HIS A 262 -5.28 -7.14 6.01
N TYR A 263 -4.43 -6.66 5.11
CA TYR A 263 -4.67 -6.67 3.70
C TYR A 263 -3.46 -7.29 3.02
N PHE A 264 -3.70 -8.37 2.29
CA PHE A 264 -2.70 -9.04 1.50
C PHE A 264 -3.07 -9.04 0.02
N VAL A 265 -2.10 -8.66 -0.82
CA VAL A 265 -2.16 -8.83 -2.27
C VAL A 265 -0.87 -9.49 -2.70
N CYS A 266 -1.03 -10.50 -3.56
CA CYS A 266 0.09 -11.16 -4.19
C CYS A 266 1.02 -10.12 -4.86
N PRO A 267 2.35 -10.37 -4.85
CA PRO A 267 3.29 -9.55 -5.59
C PRO A 267 2.87 -9.36 -7.05
N VAL A 268 3.37 -8.29 -7.66
CA VAL A 268 3.07 -7.95 -9.06
C VAL A 268 3.24 -9.15 -9.99
N ASN A 269 2.29 -9.34 -10.90
CA ASN A 269 2.26 -10.43 -11.88
C ASN A 269 2.28 -11.84 -11.27
N THR A 270 1.85 -11.96 -10.01
CA THR A 270 1.64 -13.26 -9.37
C THR A 270 0.19 -13.47 -8.99
N VAL A 271 -0.21 -14.73 -8.93
CA VAL A 271 -1.57 -15.17 -8.63
C VAL A 271 -1.57 -15.96 -7.33
N MET A 272 -2.68 -15.91 -6.58
CA MET A 272 -2.78 -16.66 -5.34
C MET A 272 -3.01 -18.15 -5.62
N THR A 273 -2.28 -19.00 -4.91
CA THR A 273 -2.26 -20.47 -5.11
C THR A 273 -2.45 -21.25 -3.82
N GLY A 274 -2.29 -20.59 -2.68
CA GLY A 274 -2.52 -21.18 -1.37
C GLY A 274 -2.82 -20.15 -0.30
N HIS A 275 -3.40 -20.64 0.77
CA HIS A 275 -3.84 -19.92 1.96
C HIS A 275 -3.56 -20.80 3.17
N GLU A 276 -2.93 -20.25 4.18
CA GLU A 276 -2.64 -20.88 5.45
C GLU A 276 -3.07 -19.94 6.56
N HIS A 277 -3.60 -20.46 7.66
CA HIS A 277 -4.01 -19.71 8.83
C HIS A 277 -3.72 -20.57 10.05
N ASP A 278 -2.94 -20.09 11.03
CA ASP A 278 -2.55 -20.84 12.23
C ASP A 278 -3.38 -20.44 13.46
N GLY A 279 -4.18 -21.34 14.04
CA GLY A 279 -4.89 -21.09 15.30
C GLY A 279 -6.19 -20.30 15.15
N ASP A 280 -6.52 -19.50 16.17
CA ASP A 280 -7.65 -18.54 16.19
C ASP A 280 -7.22 -17.17 15.60
N GLU A 281 -8.03 -16.11 15.68
CA GLU A 281 -7.79 -14.84 14.95
C GLU A 281 -6.56 -14.05 15.42
N ARG A 282 -5.79 -14.59 16.37
CA ARG A 282 -4.45 -14.10 16.78
C ARG A 282 -3.32 -14.78 16.02
N GLY A 283 -3.67 -15.70 15.13
CA GLY A 283 -2.81 -16.44 14.24
C GLY A 283 -2.12 -15.63 13.16
N GLU A 284 -1.07 -16.22 12.60
CA GLU A 284 -0.55 -15.78 11.31
C GLU A 284 -1.32 -16.43 10.18
N THR A 285 -1.64 -15.62 9.19
CA THR A 285 -2.15 -16.08 7.90
C THR A 285 -1.08 -15.93 6.85
N ARG A 286 -0.83 -17.02 6.13
CA ARG A 286 0.16 -17.06 5.07
C ARG A 286 -0.50 -17.26 3.73
N TYR A 287 -0.07 -16.46 2.77
CA TYR A 287 -0.56 -16.51 1.40
C TYR A 287 0.55 -16.96 0.49
N THR A 288 0.24 -17.93 -0.37
CA THR A 288 1.21 -18.44 -1.36
C THR A 288 0.86 -17.91 -2.73
N CYS A 289 1.79 -17.20 -3.35
CA CYS A 289 1.65 -16.61 -4.67
C CYS A 289 2.64 -17.22 -5.66
N ALA A 290 2.27 -17.30 -6.94
CA ALA A 290 3.12 -17.86 -7.99
C ALA A 290 3.07 -17.02 -9.27
N GLU A 291 4.14 -17.07 -10.05
CA GLU A 291 4.18 -16.50 -11.38
C GLU A 291 3.45 -17.42 -12.37
N ALA A 292 2.65 -16.85 -13.27
CA ALA A 292 1.93 -17.58 -14.31
C ALA A 292 2.70 -17.55 -15.64
N TRP A 293 2.77 -18.68 -16.34
CA TRP A 293 3.57 -18.85 -17.57
C TRP A 293 2.85 -19.66 -18.63
N ALA A 294 2.82 -19.15 -19.87
CA ALA A 294 2.37 -19.89 -21.06
C ALA A 294 3.59 -20.41 -21.83
N GLY A 295 3.91 -21.69 -21.68
CA GLY A 295 5.21 -22.23 -22.11
C GLY A 295 6.35 -21.47 -21.42
N ASP A 296 7.23 -20.84 -22.19
CA ASP A 296 8.34 -20.02 -21.67
C ASP A 296 8.04 -18.51 -21.65
N THR A 297 6.79 -18.11 -21.86
CA THR A 297 6.38 -16.71 -21.79
C THR A 297 5.75 -16.39 -20.44
N PRO A 298 6.29 -15.43 -19.67
CA PRO A 298 5.65 -14.98 -18.44
C PRO A 298 4.35 -14.26 -18.76
N LEU A 299 3.34 -14.51 -17.94
CA LEU A 299 2.04 -13.86 -18.00
C LEU A 299 1.96 -12.75 -16.97
N TYR A 300 1.02 -11.86 -17.23
CA TYR A 300 0.80 -10.67 -16.43
C TYR A 300 -0.55 -10.73 -15.76
N VAL A 301 -0.65 -10.09 -14.61
CA VAL A 301 -1.87 -10.04 -13.82
C VAL A 301 -2.34 -8.59 -13.83
N LEU A 302 -3.58 -8.36 -14.26
CA LEU A 302 -4.25 -7.06 -14.17
C LEU A 302 -5.25 -7.11 -13.01
N PRO A 303 -4.94 -6.49 -11.86
CA PRO A 303 -5.89 -6.34 -10.77
C PRO A 303 -7.15 -5.60 -11.22
N ASP A 304 -8.30 -5.98 -10.67
CA ASP A 304 -9.51 -5.19 -10.82
C ASP A 304 -9.41 -3.87 -10.03
N ASP A 305 -10.04 -2.81 -10.55
CA ASP A 305 -10.08 -1.48 -9.94
C ASP A 305 -10.82 -1.47 -8.59
N PHE A 306 -11.68 -2.47 -8.37
CA PHE A 306 -12.55 -2.60 -7.20
C PHE A 306 -12.32 -3.92 -6.46
N ARG A 307 -12.45 -3.86 -5.13
CA ARG A 307 -12.60 -5.05 -4.29
C ARG A 307 -14.07 -5.47 -4.27
N THR A 308 -14.34 -6.67 -3.80
CA THR A 308 -15.71 -7.06 -3.44
C THR A 308 -16.30 -6.08 -2.42
N PRO A 309 -17.64 -6.00 -2.29
CA PRO A 309 -18.25 -5.50 -1.06
C PRO A 309 -17.72 -6.25 0.16
N SER A 310 -17.89 -5.64 1.34
CA SER A 310 -17.66 -6.30 2.62
C SER A 310 -18.55 -7.54 2.73
N LEU A 311 -17.94 -8.67 3.07
CA LEU A 311 -18.60 -9.93 3.35
C LEU A 311 -18.38 -10.26 4.83
N GLU A 312 -19.41 -10.77 5.49
CA GLU A 312 -19.30 -11.26 6.86
C GLU A 312 -18.42 -12.50 6.89
N GLU A 313 -17.34 -12.49 7.68
CA GLU A 313 -16.33 -13.54 7.63
C GLU A 313 -16.91 -14.92 7.96
N ASN A 314 -17.79 -15.03 8.96
CA ASN A 314 -18.43 -16.30 9.35
C ASN A 314 -19.60 -16.75 8.45
N HIS A 315 -19.94 -16.01 7.38
CA HIS A 315 -21.07 -16.41 6.54
C HIS A 315 -20.97 -15.88 5.12
N HIS A 316 -19.95 -16.33 4.40
CA HIS A 316 -19.84 -15.98 2.99
C HIS A 316 -19.27 -17.08 2.11
N ARG A 317 -19.64 -17.00 0.83
CA ARG A 317 -19.03 -17.76 -0.26
C ARG A 317 -18.70 -16.79 -1.37
N PHE A 318 -17.41 -16.62 -1.66
CA PHE A 318 -16.95 -15.71 -2.70
C PHE A 318 -16.12 -16.43 -3.75
N ALA A 319 -16.36 -16.13 -5.01
CA ALA A 319 -15.47 -16.48 -6.10
C ALA A 319 -15.37 -15.34 -7.10
N CYS A 320 -14.17 -15.14 -7.64
CA CYS A 320 -13.95 -14.26 -8.78
C CYS A 320 -14.81 -14.71 -9.96
N GLY A 321 -15.58 -13.78 -10.52
CA GLY A 321 -16.42 -14.04 -11.69
C GLY A 321 -15.62 -14.03 -12.99
N GLY A 322 -16.11 -14.76 -14.00
CA GLY A 322 -15.47 -14.89 -15.31
C GLY A 322 -14.12 -15.62 -15.23
N ASP A 323 -13.19 -15.27 -16.13
CA ASP A 323 -11.84 -15.86 -16.20
C ASP A 323 -10.84 -15.17 -15.25
N LYS A 324 -11.32 -14.73 -14.09
CA LYS A 324 -10.53 -14.00 -13.10
C LYS A 324 -10.07 -14.93 -11.98
N VAL A 325 -8.93 -14.58 -11.42
CA VAL A 325 -8.27 -15.33 -10.35
C VAL A 325 -8.17 -14.47 -9.10
N LEU A 326 -8.09 -15.13 -7.94
CA LEU A 326 -7.90 -14.45 -6.68
C LEU A 326 -6.45 -13.98 -6.57
N ILE A 327 -6.28 -12.70 -6.22
CA ILE A 327 -4.96 -12.07 -6.10
C ILE A 327 -4.76 -11.36 -4.77
N GLY A 328 -5.82 -11.20 -3.97
CA GLY A 328 -5.74 -10.62 -2.65
C GLY A 328 -6.93 -10.94 -1.77
N ARG A 329 -6.69 -10.87 -0.46
CA ARG A 329 -7.69 -10.98 0.60
C ARG A 329 -7.39 -9.92 1.65
N ALA A 330 -8.44 -9.48 2.30
CA ALA A 330 -8.41 -8.53 3.37
C ALA A 330 -9.36 -9.02 4.45
N HIS A 331 -8.96 -9.00 5.71
CA HIS A 331 -9.79 -9.42 6.83
C HIS A 331 -9.56 -8.47 8.01
N TRP A 332 -10.65 -8.04 8.64
CA TRP A 332 -10.63 -7.14 9.79
C TRP A 332 -11.62 -7.62 10.87
N HIS A 333 -11.13 -7.72 12.12
CA HIS A 333 -11.85 -8.18 13.33
C HIS A 333 -11.86 -9.71 13.48
N ASP A 334 -12.75 -10.21 14.35
CA ASP A 334 -13.04 -11.61 14.63
C ASP A 334 -14.02 -12.18 13.58
N GLU A 335 -14.63 -13.33 13.82
CA GLU A 335 -15.63 -14.00 12.97
C GLU A 335 -16.79 -13.11 12.46
N LEU A 336 -17.12 -12.00 13.14
CA LEU A 336 -18.11 -11.01 12.72
C LEU A 336 -17.52 -9.88 11.87
N GLY A 337 -16.24 -10.05 11.53
CA GLY A 337 -15.40 -9.14 10.81
C GLY A 337 -15.73 -9.05 9.34
N GLU A 338 -15.21 -7.99 8.75
CA GLU A 338 -15.39 -7.72 7.34
C GLU A 338 -14.25 -8.39 6.56
N THR A 339 -14.62 -9.17 5.55
CA THR A 339 -13.69 -9.76 4.59
C THR A 339 -13.95 -9.25 3.20
N TRP A 340 -12.85 -8.97 2.50
CA TRP A 340 -12.87 -8.52 1.12
C TRP A 340 -11.88 -9.30 0.29
N TYR A 341 -12.22 -9.46 -0.98
CA TYR A 341 -11.37 -10.14 -1.94
C TYR A 341 -11.02 -9.20 -3.09
N GLN A 342 -9.85 -9.45 -3.69
CA GLN A 342 -9.42 -8.78 -4.91
C GLN A 342 -9.17 -9.82 -6.00
N CYS A 343 -9.80 -9.59 -7.14
CA CYS A 343 -9.65 -10.40 -8.34
C CYS A 343 -8.71 -9.73 -9.34
N GLY A 344 -8.16 -10.53 -10.25
CA GLY A 344 -7.41 -10.03 -11.39
C GLY A 344 -7.58 -10.90 -12.62
N THR A 345 -7.36 -10.30 -13.79
CA THR A 345 -7.31 -10.99 -15.07
C THR A 345 -5.87 -11.33 -15.41
N VAL A 346 -5.61 -12.60 -15.75
CA VAL A 346 -4.31 -13.05 -16.23
C VAL A 346 -4.28 -12.94 -17.76
N TYR A 347 -3.18 -12.46 -18.33
CA TYR A 347 -3.08 -12.25 -19.77
C TYR A 347 -1.65 -12.36 -20.29
N GLN A 348 -1.53 -12.68 -21.59
CA GLN A 348 -0.28 -12.61 -22.33
C GLN A 348 -0.12 -11.24 -22.99
N GLN A 349 1.11 -10.72 -22.98
CA GLN A 349 1.48 -9.48 -23.67
C GLN A 349 1.94 -9.75 -25.09
N SER A 350 1.67 -8.81 -25.99
CA SER A 350 2.31 -8.77 -27.30
C SER A 350 3.82 -8.56 -27.12
N PRO A 351 4.68 -9.10 -27.98
CA PRO A 351 6.03 -8.60 -28.11
C PRO A 351 6.03 -7.09 -28.40
N PRO A 352 7.05 -6.33 -27.96
CA PRO A 352 7.19 -4.90 -28.23
C PRO A 352 7.25 -4.56 -29.72
#